data_AF-M4Z747-F1
#
_entry.id   AF-M4Z747-F1
#
_cell.length_a   1.000
_cell.length_b   1.000
_cell.length_c   1.000
_cell.angle_alpha   90.00
_cell.angle_beta   90.00
_cell.angle_gamma   90.00
#
_symmetry.space_group_name_H-M   'P 1'
#
loop_
_entity.id
_entity.type
_entity.pdbx_description
1 polymer ?
#
loop_
_entity_poly.entity_id
_entity_poly.type
_entity_poly.pdbx_seq_one_letter_code
_entity_poly.pdbx_strand_id
1 'polypeptide(L)' 'MKDFSDAAFAPDVIALMIQALDDAVAALPEPVSSTHVNLLAESVLRAAKTGERDPAVMQRLALLELQIMPRV' A
#
# COMPACT_ATOMS: atom_id res chain seq x y z
N MET A 1 -2.09 -11.37 2.62
CA MET A 1 -2.90 -11.46 1.39
C MET A 1 -4.20 -12.29 1.50
N LYS A 2 -4.78 -12.51 2.69
CA LYS A 2 -6.00 -13.33 2.84
C LYS A 2 -7.31 -12.58 2.53
N ASP A 3 -7.26 -11.24 2.47
CA ASP A 3 -8.45 -10.38 2.35
C ASP A 3 -8.79 -9.96 0.90
N PHE A 4 -8.02 -10.42 -0.10
CA PHE A 4 -8.04 -9.90 -1.47
C PHE A 4 -8.47 -10.91 -2.55
N SER A 5 -8.91 -12.12 -2.17
CA SER A 5 -9.21 -13.21 -3.13
C SER A 5 -10.29 -12.89 -4.16
N ASP A 6 -11.19 -11.93 -3.88
CA ASP A 6 -12.27 -11.50 -4.78
C ASP A 6 -12.16 -10.03 -5.23
N ALA A 7 -11.00 -9.40 -5.01
CA ALA A 7 -10.83 -7.99 -5.34
C ALA A 7 -10.57 -7.82 -6.85
N ALA A 8 -11.60 -7.46 -7.61
CA ALA A 8 -11.48 -7.05 -9.01
C ALA A 8 -11.28 -5.54 -9.08
N PHE A 9 -10.10 -5.11 -9.55
CA PHE A 9 -9.77 -3.70 -9.74
C PHE A 9 -9.73 -3.36 -11.23
N ALA A 10 -10.22 -2.18 -11.59
CA ALA A 10 -10.07 -1.66 -12.94
C ALA A 10 -8.58 -1.36 -13.24
N PRO A 11 -8.12 -1.46 -14.51
CA PRO A 11 -6.74 -1.17 -14.88
C PRO A 11 -6.24 0.20 -14.40
N ASP A 12 -7.09 1.21 -14.46
CA ASP A 12 -6.76 2.57 -13.99
C ASP A 12 -6.47 2.59 -12.48
N VAL A 13 -7.24 1.83 -11.69
CA VAL A 13 -7.03 1.72 -10.23
C VAL A 13 -5.74 0.96 -9.94
N ILE A 14 -5.41 -0.05 -10.75
CA ILE A 14 -4.14 -0.78 -10.63
C ILE A 14 -2.94 0.15 -10.87
N ALA A 15 -3.01 1.01 -11.88
CA ALA A 15 -1.95 2.00 -12.14
C ALA A 15 -1.75 2.95 -10.94
N LEU A 16 -2.85 3.41 -10.33
CA LEU A 16 -2.79 4.26 -9.13
C LEU A 16 -2.20 3.52 -7.92
N MET A 17 -2.55 2.25 -7.72
CA MET A 17 -1.98 1.43 -6.64
C MET A 17 -0.48 1.21 -6.82
N ILE A 18 -0.03 0.94 -8.05
CA ILE A 18 1.40 0.76 -8.35
C ILE A 18 2.16 2.06 -8.03
N GLN A 19 1.66 3.20 -8.50
CA GLN A 19 2.27 4.50 -8.22
C GLN A 19 2.38 4.78 -6.71
N ALA A 20 1.29 4.57 -5.97
CA ALA A 20 1.27 4.77 -4.52
C ALA A 20 2.27 3.86 -3.78
N LEU A 21 2.41 2.61 -4.23
CA LEU A 21 3.33 1.65 -3.64
C LEU A 21 4.80 2.03 -3.93
N ASP A 22 5.13 2.38 -5.17
CA ASP A 22 6.48 2.81 -5.54
C ASP A 22 6.90 4.05 -4.75
N ASP A 23 6.00 5.04 -4.63
CA ASP A 23 6.26 6.26 -3.84
C ASP A 23 6.41 5.97 -2.34
N ALA A 24 5.65 5.00 -1.81
CA ALA A 24 5.77 4.60 -0.41
C ALA A 24 7.07 3.85 -0.14
N VAL A 25 7.50 2.97 -1.05
CA VAL A 25 8.77 2.24 -0.95
C VAL A 25 9.96 3.18 -1.08
N ALA A 26 9.89 4.15 -2.01
CA ALA A 26 10.93 5.18 -2.17
C ALA A 26 11.09 6.08 -0.92
N ALA A 27 10.05 6.20 -0.10
CA ALA A 27 10.10 6.95 1.16
C ALA A 27 10.66 6.15 2.35
N LEU A 28 10.95 4.84 2.20
CA LEU A 28 11.48 4.02 3.29
C LEU A 28 12.98 4.26 3.50
N PRO A 29 13.44 4.32 4.76
CA PRO A 29 14.87 4.35 5.07
C PRO A 29 15.51 3.00 4.77
N GLU A 30 16.74 3.02 4.24
CA GLU A 30 17.52 1.80 4.03
C GLU A 30 18.01 1.19 5.36
N PRO A 31 18.04 -0.16 5.48
CA PRO A 31 17.68 -1.14 4.45
C PRO A 31 16.17 -1.40 4.36
N VAL A 32 15.65 -1.46 3.14
CA VAL A 32 14.24 -1.79 2.87
C VAL A 32 14.02 -3.29 3.13
N SER A 33 13.19 -3.60 4.13
CA SER A 33 12.78 -4.98 4.41
C SER A 33 11.62 -5.39 3.52
N SER A 34 11.67 -6.61 2.98
CA SER A 34 10.55 -7.21 2.22
C SER A 34 9.26 -7.29 3.04
N THR A 35 9.36 -7.40 4.38
CA THR A 35 8.22 -7.30 5.29
C THR A 35 7.55 -5.93 5.20
N HIS A 36 8.31 -4.83 5.22
CA HIS A 36 7.75 -3.49 5.11
C HIS A 36 7.07 -3.27 3.75
N VAL A 37 7.69 -3.74 2.67
CA VAL A 37 7.11 -3.64 1.32
C VAL A 37 5.78 -4.41 1.22
N ASN A 38 5.73 -5.62 1.76
CA ASN A 38 4.48 -6.40 1.78
C ASN A 38 3.37 -5.69 2.57
N LEU A 39 3.70 -5.08 3.71
CA LEU A 39 2.73 -4.36 4.52
C LEU A 39 2.22 -3.11 3.82
N LEU A 40 3.10 -2.35 3.17
CA LEU A 40 2.71 -1.22 2.33
C LEU A 40 1.76 -1.66 1.20
N ALA A 41 2.10 -2.74 0.49
CA ALA A 41 1.26 -3.27 -0.58
C ALA A 41 -0.13 -3.69 -0.06
N GLU A 42 -0.21 -4.37 1.08
CA GLU A 42 -1.49 -4.73 1.69
C GLU A 42 -2.32 -3.51 2.10
N SER A 43 -1.67 -2.46 2.61
CA SER A 43 -2.35 -1.21 2.98
C SER A 43 -2.90 -0.47 1.77
N VAL A 44 -2.09 -0.32 0.71
CA VAL A 44 -2.50 0.31 -0.55
C VAL A 44 -3.68 -0.46 -1.18
N LEU A 45 -3.61 -1.78 -1.21
CA LEU A 45 -4.70 -2.63 -1.69
C LEU A 45 -5.99 -2.45 -0.87
N ARG A 46 -5.87 -2.30 0.45
CA ARG A 46 -7.01 -2.06 1.34
C ARG A 46 -7.62 -0.68 1.07
N ALA A 47 -6.81 0.36 0.94
CA ALA A 47 -7.26 1.72 0.62
C ALA A 47 -8.01 1.74 -0.73
N ALA A 48 -7.42 1.16 -1.78
CA ALA A 48 -8.08 1.05 -3.08
C ALA A 48 -9.39 0.23 -3.01
N LYS A 49 -9.43 -0.84 -2.21
CA LYS A 49 -10.66 -1.63 -1.99
C LYS A 49 -11.77 -0.83 -1.29
N THR A 50 -11.42 0.14 -0.44
CA THR A 50 -12.40 1.05 0.18
C THR A 50 -12.93 2.13 -0.76
N GLY A 51 -12.39 2.21 -1.98
CA GLY A 51 -12.79 3.18 -3.00
C GLY A 51 -11.88 4.40 -3.09
N GLU A 52 -10.75 4.41 -2.38
CA GLU A 52 -9.73 5.44 -2.56
C GLU A 52 -9.21 5.42 -4.00
N ARG A 53 -8.98 6.61 -4.57
CA ARG A 53 -8.45 6.79 -5.93
C ARG A 53 -7.35 7.84 -5.99
N ASP A 54 -7.02 8.49 -4.89
CA ASP A 54 -5.86 9.35 -4.81
C ASP A 54 -4.62 8.54 -4.38
N PRO A 55 -3.60 8.40 -5.25
CA PRO A 55 -2.40 7.64 -4.94
C PRO A 55 -1.59 8.27 -3.79
N ALA A 56 -1.64 9.60 -3.62
CA ALA A 56 -0.97 10.27 -2.50
C ALA A 56 -1.66 9.97 -1.16
N VAL A 57 -2.98 9.79 -1.16
CA VAL A 57 -3.72 9.37 0.04
C VAL A 57 -3.42 7.91 0.36
N MET A 58 -3.44 7.01 -0.63
CA MET A 58 -3.07 5.60 -0.44
C MET A 58 -1.65 5.46 0.14
N GLN A 59 -0.69 6.22 -0.40
CA GLN A 59 0.70 6.22 0.07
C GLN A 59 0.79 6.67 1.53
N ARG A 60 0.12 7.77 1.90
CA ARG A 60 0.11 8.27 3.29
C ARG A 60 -0.51 7.27 4.26
N LEU A 61 -1.63 6.66 3.88
CA LEU A 61 -2.28 5.63 4.69
C LEU A 61 -1.35 4.43 4.90
N ALA A 62 -0.67 3.99 3.85
CA ALA A 62 0.29 2.89 3.93
C ALA A 62 1.47 3.20 4.86
N LEU A 63 2.05 4.39 4.75
CA LEU A 63 3.14 4.81 5.62
C LEU A 63 2.70 4.96 7.09
N LEU A 64 1.49 5.47 7.33
CA LEU A 64 0.92 5.57 8.68
C LEU A 64 0.66 4.19 9.27
N GLU A 65 0.06 3.26 8.52
CA GLU A 65 -0.16 1.89 8.98
C GLU A 65 1.17 1.19 9.30
N LEU A 66 2.21 1.41 8.50
CA LEU A 66 3.53 0.87 8.76
C LEU A 66 4.15 1.40 10.06
N GLN A 67 3.89 2.66 10.43
CA GLN A 67 4.35 3.25 11.70
C GLN A 67 3.56 2.76 12.92
N ILE A 68 2.27 2.46 12.74
CA ILE A 68 1.38 2.00 13.81
C ILE A 68 1.62 0.51 14.11
N MET A 69 2.14 -0.26 13.15
CA MET A 69 2.41 -1.67 13.36
C MET A 69 3.48 -1.88 14.45
N PRO A 70 3.19 -2.72 15.46
CA PRO A 70 4.13 -2.99 16.52
C PRO A 70 5.37 -3.66 15.95
N ARG A 71 6.54 -3.10 16.29
CA ARG A 71 7.83 -3.75 16.06
C ARG A 71 7.90 -4.99 16.95
N VAL A 72 7.45 -6.13 16.42
CA VAL A 72 7.58 -7.45 17.04
C VAL A 72 8.93 -8.07 16.74
#